data_AF-A0ABD5ZI66-F1
#
_entry.id   AF-A0ABD5ZI66-F1
#
_cell.length_a   1.000
_cell.length_b   1.000
_cell.length_c   1.000
_cell.angle_alpha   90.00
_cell.angle_beta   90.00
_cell.angle_gamma   90.00
#
_symmetry.space_group_name_H-M   'P 1'
#
loop_
_entity.id
_entity.type
_entity.pdbx_description
1 polymer ?
#
loop_
_entity_poly.entity_id
_entity_poly.type
_entity_poly.pdbx_seq_one_letter_code
_entity_poly.pdbx_strand_id
1 'polypeptide(L)'
;MRFPVEHVPDGHIFAPHHLYIGVLLAAVALAAVWDNNRRAEPVGGAVAVGVSTFGFALTWRYYPVTGATLALGGLLGALSAFPLERDVWADARTRYAVLFILGVLVALDDVVSHSFGVWTPLDALWKAHLIQFVA
;
A
#
# COMPACT_ATOMS: atom_id res chain seq x y z
N MET A 1 -3.43 6.40 -22.97
CA MET A 1 -4.02 5.79 -21.75
C MET A 1 -4.41 6.93 -20.83
N ARG A 2 -5.57 6.84 -20.14
CA ARG A 2 -5.98 7.81 -19.12
C ARG A 2 -5.46 7.33 -17.78
N PHE A 3 -4.88 8.24 -16.98
CA PHE A 3 -4.43 7.95 -15.62
C PHE A 3 -5.37 8.64 -14.61
N PRO A 4 -5.79 7.95 -13.54
CA PRO A 4 -5.84 6.49 -13.44
C PRO A 4 -6.77 5.89 -14.52
N VAL A 5 -6.60 4.61 -14.84
CA VAL A 5 -7.52 3.93 -15.79
C VAL A 5 -8.93 3.86 -15.20
N GLU A 6 -9.02 3.66 -13.88
CA GLU A 6 -10.27 3.59 -13.15
C GLU A 6 -10.51 4.87 -12.34
N HIS A 7 -11.66 5.49 -12.58
CA HIS A 7 -12.10 6.66 -11.81
C HIS A 7 -12.41 6.27 -10.34
N VAL A 8 -12.88 5.05 -10.13
CA VAL A 8 -13.12 4.43 -8.84
C VAL A 8 -12.63 2.98 -8.97
N PRO A 9 -11.61 2.55 -8.19
CA PRO A 9 -11.13 1.16 -8.17
C PRO A 9 -12.29 0.16 -8.06
N ASP A 10 -12.41 -0.73 -9.05
CA ASP A 10 -13.49 -1.73 -9.22
C ASP A 10 -14.93 -1.16 -9.07
N GLY A 11 -15.11 0.15 -9.22
CA GLY A 11 -16.39 0.83 -8.98
C GLY A 11 -16.78 1.03 -7.51
N HIS A 12 -16.02 0.48 -6.54
CA HIS A 12 -16.30 0.65 -5.11
C HIS A 12 -15.03 0.60 -4.24
N ILE A 13 -14.56 1.76 -3.76
CA ILE A 13 -13.29 1.91 -3.01
C ILE A 13 -13.24 1.15 -1.68
N PHE A 14 -14.38 0.92 -1.03
CA PHE A 14 -14.45 0.16 0.22
C PHE A 14 -14.87 -1.30 0.02
N ALA A 15 -14.94 -1.76 -1.23
CA ALA A 15 -14.98 -3.20 -1.49
C ALA A 15 -13.67 -3.83 -1.00
N PRO A 16 -13.61 -5.15 -0.81
CA PRO A 16 -12.36 -5.84 -0.56
C PRO A 16 -11.36 -5.55 -1.67
N HIS A 17 -10.31 -4.80 -1.34
CA HIS A 17 -9.14 -4.52 -2.15
C HIS A 17 -7.93 -5.10 -1.43
N HIS A 18 -7.04 -5.80 -2.13
CA HIS A 18 -5.83 -6.30 -1.49
C HIS A 18 -4.83 -5.20 -1.12
N LEU A 19 -5.04 -3.96 -1.58
CA LEU A 19 -4.41 -2.80 -0.96
C LEU A 19 -4.60 -2.78 0.55
N TYR A 20 -5.83 -2.98 1.04
CA TYR A 20 -6.11 -2.91 2.47
C TYR A 20 -5.35 -3.98 3.26
N ILE A 21 -5.22 -5.18 2.70
CA ILE A 21 -4.39 -6.24 3.29
C ILE A 21 -2.92 -5.80 3.31
N GLY A 22 -2.40 -5.33 2.18
CA GLY A 22 -1.01 -4.91 2.07
C GLY A 22 -0.64 -3.79 3.05
N VAL A 23 -1.43 -2.72 3.13
CA VAL A 23 -1.17 -1.60 4.05
C VAL A 23 -1.34 -2.00 5.51
N LEU A 24 -2.25 -2.93 5.85
CA LEU A 24 -2.38 -3.45 7.20
C LEU A 24 -1.18 -4.30 7.61
N LEU A 25 -0.66 -5.17 6.72
CA LEU A 25 0.56 -5.94 6.98
C LEU A 25 1.76 -5.01 7.19
N ALA A 26 1.89 -3.98 6.35
CA ALA A 26 2.93 -2.97 6.50
C ALA A 26 2.78 -2.20 7.82
N ALA A 27 1.57 -1.78 8.19
CA ALA A 27 1.29 -1.10 9.45
C ALA A 27 1.60 -1.96 10.68
N VAL A 28 1.28 -3.26 10.65
CA VAL A 28 1.63 -4.20 11.73
C VAL A 28 3.14 -4.35 11.86
N ALA A 29 3.86 -4.45 10.74
CA ALA A 29 5.32 -4.50 10.76
C ALA A 29 5.93 -3.22 11.35
N LEU A 30 5.44 -2.04 10.91
CA LEU A 30 5.86 -0.75 11.43
C LEU A 30 5.59 -0.63 12.94
N ALA A 31 4.38 -0.99 13.39
CA ALA A 31 4.03 -0.97 14.81
C ALA A 31 4.88 -1.92 15.65
N ALA A 32 5.30 -3.07 15.09
CA ALA A 32 6.13 -4.03 15.80
C ALA A 32 7.60 -3.60 15.94
N VAL A 33 8.08 -2.71 15.07
CA VAL A 33 9.45 -2.17 15.12
C VAL A 33 9.51 -0.76 15.71
N TRP A 34 8.36 -0.10 15.89
CA TRP A 34 8.29 1.22 16.50
C TRP A 34 8.65 1.14 17.99
N ASP A 35 9.74 1.79 18.37
CA ASP A 35 10.20 1.90 19.75
C ASP A 35 10.34 3.39 20.19
N ASN A 36 10.86 3.61 21.40
CA ASN A 36 11.10 4.95 21.95
C ASN A 36 12.51 5.48 21.64
N ASN A 37 13.27 4.84 20.74
CA ASN A 37 14.57 5.31 20.34
C ASN A 37 14.42 6.31 19.19
N ARG A 38 14.58 7.60 19.49
CA ARG A 38 14.48 8.70 18.50
C ARG A 38 15.35 8.54 17.26
N ARG A 39 16.39 7.69 17.29
CA ARG A 39 17.28 7.44 16.15
C ARG A 39 16.83 6.25 15.28
N ALA A 40 15.81 5.51 15.71
CA ALA A 40 15.31 4.30 15.07
C ALA A 40 13.76 4.28 15.02
N GLU A 41 13.13 5.43 14.75
CA GLU A 41 11.68 5.49 14.54
C GLU A 41 11.34 5.31 13.05
N PRO A 42 10.37 4.45 12.69
CA PRO A 42 9.97 4.22 11.29
C PRO A 42 9.01 5.29 10.75
N VAL A 43 9.29 6.57 11.02
CA VAL A 43 8.35 7.68 10.75
C VAL A 43 8.09 7.83 9.26
N GLY A 44 9.12 7.76 8.43
CA GLY A 44 9.02 7.85 6.97
C GLY A 44 8.18 6.70 6.41
N GLY A 45 8.46 5.46 6.83
CA GLY A 45 7.65 4.30 6.44
C GLY A 45 6.17 4.46 6.83
N ALA A 46 5.90 4.91 8.06
CA ALA A 46 4.54 5.09 8.55
C ALA A 46 3.78 6.23 7.88
N VAL A 47 4.43 7.38 7.68
CA VAL A 47 3.84 8.50 6.93
C VAL A 47 3.52 8.05 5.51
N ALA A 48 4.43 7.32 4.85
CA ALA A 48 4.24 6.88 3.48
C ALA A 48 3.08 5.88 3.33
N VAL A 49 2.97 4.89 4.23
CA VAL A 49 1.82 3.97 4.29
C VAL A 49 0.52 4.73 4.59
N GLY A 50 0.55 5.70 5.49
CA GLY A 50 -0.60 6.56 5.81
C GLY A 50 -1.06 7.41 4.62
N VAL A 51 -0.13 8.03 3.90
CA VAL A 51 -0.39 8.79 2.67
C VAL A 51 -1.00 7.89 1.60
N SER A 52 -0.49 6.67 1.44
CA SER A 52 -1.05 5.72 0.49
C SER A 52 -2.51 5.37 0.83
N THR A 53 -2.75 5.04 2.09
CA THR A 53 -4.09 4.71 2.61
C THR A 53 -5.06 5.87 2.44
N PHE A 54 -4.64 7.09 2.76
CA PHE A 54 -5.44 8.30 2.56
C PHE A 54 -5.74 8.57 1.08
N GLY A 55 -4.74 8.41 0.22
CA GLY A 55 -4.87 8.55 -1.23
C GLY A 55 -5.92 7.62 -1.81
N PHE A 56 -5.83 6.33 -1.45
CA PHE A 56 -6.76 5.31 -1.93
C PHE A 56 -8.16 5.46 -1.34
N ALA A 57 -8.27 5.41 -0.01
CA ALA A 57 -9.56 5.28 0.67
C ALA A 57 -10.38 6.57 0.67
N LEU A 58 -9.73 7.73 0.78
CA LEU A 58 -10.41 9.00 1.07
C LEU A 58 -10.33 10.01 -0.08
N THR A 59 -9.36 9.86 -0.99
CA THR A 59 -9.14 10.83 -2.06
C THR A 59 -9.59 10.35 -3.43
N TRP A 60 -9.25 9.10 -3.81
CA TRP A 60 -9.42 8.60 -5.17
C TRP A 60 -10.86 8.72 -5.70
N ARG A 61 -11.86 8.43 -4.87
CA ARG A 61 -13.28 8.51 -5.26
C ARG A 61 -13.66 9.85 -5.90
N TYR A 62 -13.15 10.92 -5.28
CA TYR A 62 -13.55 12.29 -5.56
C TYR A 62 -12.54 12.98 -6.47
N TYR A 63 -11.26 12.63 -6.35
CA TYR A 63 -10.15 13.20 -7.10
C TYR A 63 -9.25 12.06 -7.61
N PRO A 64 -9.61 11.37 -8.70
CA PRO A 64 -8.95 10.11 -9.09
C PRO A 64 -7.46 10.26 -9.37
N VAL A 65 -7.07 11.32 -10.10
CA VAL A 65 -5.66 11.59 -10.39
C VAL A 65 -4.88 11.80 -9.09
N THR A 66 -5.38 12.67 -8.21
CA THR A 66 -4.73 12.97 -6.92
C THR A 66 -4.68 11.73 -6.03
N GLY A 67 -5.76 10.97 -5.91
CA GLY A 67 -5.82 9.77 -5.09
C GLY A 67 -4.88 8.68 -5.59
N ALA A 68 -4.84 8.42 -6.89
CA ALA A 68 -3.90 7.47 -7.50
C ALA A 68 -2.44 7.90 -7.29
N THR A 69 -2.13 9.20 -7.48
CA THR A 69 -0.79 9.74 -7.23
C THR A 69 -0.38 9.60 -5.76
N LEU A 70 -1.26 9.90 -4.81
CA LEU A 70 -0.99 9.74 -3.38
C LEU A 70 -0.84 8.27 -2.99
N ALA A 71 -1.72 7.40 -3.49
CA ALA A 71 -1.68 5.95 -3.25
C ALA A 71 -0.34 5.35 -3.71
N LEU A 72 0.03 5.62 -4.97
CA LEU A 72 1.26 5.13 -5.58
C LEU A 72 2.50 5.77 -4.94
N GLY A 73 2.50 7.10 -4.79
CA GLY A 73 3.60 7.84 -4.18
C GLY A 73 3.87 7.42 -2.74
N GLY A 74 2.83 7.14 -1.96
CA GLY A 74 2.95 6.61 -0.60
C GLY A 74 3.58 5.22 -0.57
N LEU A 75 3.21 4.31 -1.47
CA LEU A 75 3.82 2.96 -1.52
C LEU A 75 5.28 3.00 -1.98
N LEU A 76 5.59 3.81 -3.00
CA LEU A 76 6.98 4.02 -3.44
C LEU A 76 7.83 4.72 -2.36
N GLY A 77 7.21 5.65 -1.62
CA GLY A 77 7.80 6.27 -0.44
C GLY A 77 8.10 5.24 0.65
N ALA A 78 7.19 4.30 0.91
CA ALA A 78 7.38 3.23 1.88
C ALA A 78 8.53 2.28 1.48
N LEU A 79 8.63 1.90 0.20
CA LEU A 79 9.77 1.13 -0.31
C LEU A 79 11.10 1.88 -0.18
N SER A 80 11.06 3.19 -0.40
CA SER A 80 12.25 4.06 -0.29
C SER A 80 12.65 4.30 1.17
N ALA A 81 11.69 4.39 2.09
CA ALA A 81 11.94 4.51 3.52
C ALA A 81 12.67 3.28 4.08
N PHE A 82 12.43 2.08 3.55
CA PHE A 82 13.08 0.86 4.01
C PHE A 82 14.62 0.94 4.07
N PRO A 83 15.36 1.24 2.99
CA PRO A 83 16.82 1.40 3.06
C PRO A 83 17.26 2.69 3.76
N LEU A 84 16.43 3.75 3.77
CA LEU A 84 16.78 5.03 4.40
C LEU A 84 16.69 4.98 5.93
N GLU A 85 15.80 4.15 6.45
CA GLU A 85 15.57 3.90 7.88
C GLU A 85 16.28 2.62 8.34
N ARG A 86 17.44 2.31 7.74
CA ARG A 86 18.16 1.03 7.95
C ARG A 86 18.38 0.70 9.43
N ASP A 87 18.57 1.70 10.28
CA ASP A 87 18.86 1.51 11.70
C ASP A 87 17.63 0.94 12.44
N VAL A 88 16.41 1.23 11.95
CA VAL A 88 15.16 0.59 12.41
C VAL A 88 15.15 -0.89 12.05
N TRP A 89 15.55 -1.20 10.82
CA TRP A 89 15.43 -2.54 10.25
C TRP A 89 16.60 -3.46 10.60
N ALA A 90 17.73 -2.90 11.06
CA ALA A 90 18.91 -3.64 11.49
C ALA A 90 18.65 -4.41 12.79
N ASP A 91 17.94 -3.79 13.74
CA ASP A 91 17.54 -4.41 15.01
C ASP A 91 16.20 -5.18 14.89
N ALA A 92 15.45 -4.92 13.82
CA ALA A 92 14.21 -5.64 13.56
C ALA A 92 14.50 -7.12 13.29
N ARG A 93 13.72 -7.99 13.95
CA ARG A 93 13.68 -9.43 13.58
C ARG A 93 13.33 -9.49 12.10
N THR A 94 14.16 -10.14 11.28
CA THR A 94 14.03 -10.25 9.80
C THR A 94 12.60 -10.50 9.32
N ARG A 95 11.81 -11.22 10.11
CA ARG A 95 10.36 -11.43 9.87
C ARG A 95 9.54 -10.14 9.67
N TYR A 96 9.80 -9.06 10.41
CA TYR A 96 9.04 -7.82 10.30
C TYR A 96 9.47 -6.99 9.09
N ALA A 97 10.77 -6.99 8.76
CA ALA A 97 11.25 -6.40 7.51
C ALA A 97 10.62 -7.09 6.28
N VAL A 98 10.60 -8.43 6.28
CA VAL A 98 9.93 -9.22 5.24
C VAL A 98 8.43 -8.90 5.20
N LEU A 99 7.76 -8.85 6.35
CA LEU A 99 6.34 -8.53 6.43
C LEU A 99 6.03 -7.14 5.87
N PHE A 100 6.86 -6.15 6.18
CA PHE A 100 6.73 -4.79 5.67
C PHE A 100 6.84 -4.75 4.14
N ILE A 101 7.93 -5.32 3.59
CA ILE A 101 8.17 -5.33 2.15
C ILE A 101 7.05 -6.07 1.42
N LEU A 102 6.66 -7.25 1.90
CA LEU A 102 5.58 -8.03 1.29
C LEU A 102 4.25 -7.28 1.35
N GLY A 103 3.93 -6.63 2.48
CA GLY A 103 2.73 -5.80 2.61
C GLY A 103 2.70 -4.67 1.58
N VAL A 104 3.82 -3.94 1.42
CA VAL A 104 3.93 -2.86 0.44
C VAL A 104 3.79 -3.38 -0.99
N LEU A 105 4.39 -4.52 -1.33
CA LEU A 105 4.28 -5.12 -2.66
C LEU A 105 2.85 -5.61 -2.98
N VAL A 106 2.16 -6.20 -1.99
CA VAL A 106 0.75 -6.60 -2.12
C VAL A 106 -0.13 -5.38 -2.41
N ALA A 107 0.09 -4.27 -1.70
CA ALA A 107 -0.67 -3.05 -1.97
C ALA A 107 -0.29 -2.38 -3.30
N LEU A 108 0.97 -2.52 -3.72
CA LEU A 108 1.43 -1.96 -4.99
C LEU A 108 0.80 -2.67 -6.19
N ASP A 109 0.60 -3.99 -6.11
CA ASP A 109 -0.11 -4.78 -7.12
C ASP A 109 -1.49 -4.16 -7.45
N ASP A 110 -2.28 -3.91 -6.40
CA ASP A 110 -3.60 -3.24 -6.47
C ASP A 110 -3.55 -1.88 -7.15
N VAL A 111 -2.75 -0.97 -6.60
CA VAL A 111 -2.70 0.42 -7.06
C VAL A 111 -2.20 0.48 -8.49
N VAL A 112 -1.25 -0.37 -8.87
CA VAL A 112 -0.73 -0.42 -10.24
C VAL A 112 -1.79 -0.90 -11.22
N SER A 113 -2.55 -1.96 -10.88
CA SER A 113 -3.65 -2.42 -11.73
C SER A 113 -4.69 -1.31 -11.95
N HIS A 114 -5.23 -0.72 -10.88
CA HIS A 114 -6.27 0.31 -10.98
C HIS A 114 -5.76 1.66 -11.56
N SER A 115 -4.47 1.95 -11.42
CA SER A 115 -3.87 3.16 -11.98
C SER A 115 -3.61 3.05 -13.49
N PHE A 116 -3.11 1.91 -13.94
CA PHE A 116 -2.56 1.79 -15.30
C PHE A 116 -3.33 0.81 -16.19
N GLY A 117 -4.22 0.00 -15.64
CA GLY A 117 -4.98 -1.03 -16.37
C GLY A 117 -4.09 -2.16 -16.87
N VAL A 118 -2.95 -2.36 -16.21
CA VAL A 118 -2.01 -3.43 -16.52
C VAL A 118 -2.39 -4.65 -15.70
N TRP A 119 -2.18 -5.83 -16.27
CA TRP A 119 -2.38 -7.07 -15.54
C TRP A 119 -1.37 -7.18 -14.40
N THR A 120 -1.85 -7.51 -13.20
CA THR A 120 -1.03 -7.84 -12.04
C THR A 120 -1.50 -9.16 -11.43
N PRO A 121 -0.58 -9.99 -10.89
CA PRO A 121 -0.90 -11.35 -10.48
C PRO A 121 -1.91 -11.43 -9.33
N LEU A 122 -1.84 -10.53 -8.34
CA LEU A 122 -2.77 -10.61 -7.22
C LEU A 122 -4.16 -10.11 -7.64
N ASP A 123 -4.25 -9.05 -8.45
CA ASP A 123 -5.52 -8.55 -8.98
C ASP A 123 -6.23 -9.61 -9.84
N ALA A 124 -5.47 -10.35 -10.64
CA ALA A 124 -6.01 -11.46 -11.43
C ALA A 124 -6.59 -12.58 -10.55
N LEU A 125 -5.89 -12.96 -9.47
CA LEU A 125 -6.39 -13.93 -8.50
C LEU A 125 -7.62 -13.39 -7.75
N TRP A 126 -7.62 -12.11 -7.40
CA TRP A 126 -8.70 -11.43 -6.69
C TRP A 126 -9.99 -11.43 -7.52
N LYS A 127 -9.89 -11.06 -8.79
CA LYS A 127 -11.00 -11.08 -9.75
C LYS A 127 -11.49 -12.49 -10.04
N ALA A 128 -10.60 -13.48 -10.09
CA ALA A 128 -10.98 -14.87 -10.35
C ALA A 128 -11.76 -15.52 -9.19
N HIS A 129 -11.49 -15.13 -7.94
CA HIS A 129 -11.99 -15.88 -6.78
C HIS A 129 -12.84 -15.07 -5.81
N LEU A 130 -12.64 -13.76 -5.70
CA LEU A 130 -13.21 -12.96 -4.61
C LEU A 130 -14.27 -11.97 -5.07
N ILE A 131 -14.16 -11.40 -6.27
CA ILE A 131 -15.12 -10.38 -6.75
C ILE A 131 -16.58 -10.91 -6.80
N GLN A 132 -16.76 -12.21 -7.01
CA GLN A 132 -18.05 -12.89 -7.02
C GLN A 132 -18.80 -12.84 -5.67
N PHE A 133 -18.10 -12.55 -4.55
CA PHE A 133 -18.68 -12.53 -3.21
C PHE A 133 -18.99 -11.12 -2.68
N VAL A 134 -18.75 -10.09 -3.49
CA VAL A 134 -18.82 -8.68 -3.09
C VAL A 134 -20.03 -7.96 -3.72
N ALA A 135 -20.87 -8.68 -4.47
CA ALA A 135 -22.04 -8.15 -5.18
C ALA A 135 -23.25 -7.84 -4.27
#